data_AF-K7MQK3-F1
#
_entry.id   AF-K7MQK3-F1
#
_cell.length_a   1.000
_cell.length_b   1.000
_cell.length_c   1.000
_cell.angle_alpha   90.00
_cell.angle_beta   90.00
_cell.angle_gamma   90.00
#
_symmetry.space_group_name_H-M   'P 1'
#
loop_
_entity.id
_entity.type
_entity.pdbx_description
1 polymer ?
#
loop_
_entity_poly.entity_id
_entity_poly.type
_entity_poly.pdbx_seq_one_letter_code
_entity_poly.pdbx_strand_id
1 'polypeptide(L)' 'MIGSQAFVAVHKFDGIIKAYTSQITSYATMLQEVNLSFPIYGVSASYTNGNVIIFFASFQLPGNTTLMNHA' A
#
# COMPACT_ATOMS: atom_id res chain seq x y z
N MET A 1 -9.36 9.72 0.09
CA MET A 1 -10.77 10.12 0.36
C MET A 1 -11.45 9.04 1.17
N ILE A 2 -12.57 9.30 1.84
CA ILE A 2 -13.33 8.21 2.47
C ILE A 2 -13.78 7.23 1.38
N GLY A 3 -13.59 5.92 1.61
CA GLY A 3 -13.86 4.84 0.67
C GLY A 3 -12.69 4.46 -0.24
N SER A 4 -11.57 5.21 -0.20
CA SER A 4 -10.37 4.84 -0.95
C SER A 4 -9.51 3.82 -0.21
N GLN A 5 -8.57 3.24 -0.95
CA GLN A 5 -7.55 2.31 -0.45
C GLN A 5 -6.17 2.91 -0.68
N ALA A 6 -5.20 2.56 0.16
CA ALA A 6 -3.86 3.13 0.12
C ALA A 6 -2.78 2.08 0.37
N PHE A 7 -1.63 2.29 -0.24
CA PHE A 7 -0.37 1.65 0.15
C PHE A 7 0.38 2.58 1.09
N VAL A 8 0.91 2.01 2.15
CA VAL A 8 1.60 2.76 3.21
C VAL A 8 2.99 2.15 3.38
N ALA A 9 4.02 3.00 3.38
CA ALA A 9 5.36 2.64 3.78
C ALA A 9 5.80 3.60 4.86
N VAL A 10 6.31 3.04 5.94
CA VAL A 10 6.78 3.80 7.10
C VAL A 10 8.18 3.34 7.46
N HIS A 11 9.03 4.32 7.75
CA HIS A 11 10.31 4.09 8.42
C HIS A 11 10.02 3.81 9.89
N LYS A 12 10.34 2.60 10.33
CA LYS A 12 10.38 2.30 11.75
C LYS A 12 11.70 2.81 12.33
N PHE A 13 11.71 3.04 13.64
CA PHE A 13 12.88 3.56 14.37
C PHE A 13 14.10 2.63 14.29
N ASP A 14 13.88 1.34 14.01
CA ASP A 14 14.89 0.31 13.79
C ASP A 14 15.60 0.44 12.42
N GLY A 15 15.22 1.42 11.60
CA GLY A 15 15.73 1.62 10.23
C GLY A 15 15.08 0.69 9.21
N ILE A 16 14.15 -0.16 9.63
CA ILE A 16 13.43 -1.09 8.74
C ILE A 16 12.23 -0.35 8.14
N ILE A 17 12.08 -0.46 6.83
CA ILE A 17 10.85 -0.06 6.14
C ILE A 17 9.79 -1.14 6.33
N LYS A 18 8.61 -0.74 6.80
CA LYS A 18 7.41 -1.57 6.74
C LYS A 18 6.51 -1.06 5.64
N ALA A 19 6.13 -1.92 4.70
CA ALA A 19 5.09 -1.65 3.73
C ALA A 19 3.86 -2.50 4.00
N TYR A 20 2.68 -1.91 3.85
CA TYR A 20 1.40 -2.58 4.04
C TYR A 20 0.28 -1.83 3.33
N THR A 21 -0.92 -2.39 3.34
CA THR A 21 -2.12 -1.78 2.74
C THR A 21 -3.06 -1.25 3.82
N SER A 22 -3.81 -0.20 3.51
CA SER A 22 -4.79 0.40 4.42
C SER A 22 -6.05 0.80 3.68
N GLN A 23 -7.18 0.71 4.38
CA GLN A 23 -8.44 1.29 3.93
C GLN A 23 -8.64 2.67 4.57
N ILE A 24 -9.23 3.61 3.84
CA ILE A 24 -9.51 4.97 4.32
C ILE A 24 -11.01 5.08 4.57
N THR A 25 -11.45 4.74 5.78
CA THR A 25 -12.87 4.78 6.18
C THR A 25 -13.29 6.09 6.84
N SER A 26 -12.34 6.94 7.22
CA SER A 26 -12.58 8.28 7.76
C SER A 26 -11.42 9.23 7.41
N TYR A 27 -11.64 10.53 7.54
CA TYR A 27 -10.55 11.52 7.44
C TYR A 27 -9.58 11.46 8.64
N ALA A 28 -10.06 11.04 9.80
CA ALA A 28 -9.24 10.77 10.98
C ALA A 28 -8.76 9.30 10.97
N THR A 29 -8.20 8.86 9.84
CA THR A 29 -7.67 7.50 9.70
C THR A 29 -6.34 7.36 10.45
N MET A 30 -6.11 6.20 11.04
CA MET A 30 -4.83 5.83 11.64
C MET A 30 -3.96 5.00 10.68
N LEU A 31 -4.37 4.87 9.41
CA LEU A 31 -3.69 4.04 8.40
C LEU A 31 -3.41 2.62 8.94
N GLN A 32 -4.45 2.00 9.48
CA GLN A 32 -4.36 0.66 10.06
C GLN A 32 -4.13 -0.37 8.96
N GLU A 33 -3.29 -1.36 9.26
CA GLU A 33 -2.98 -2.43 8.32
C GLU A 33 -4.21 -3.33 8.09
N VAL A 34 -4.74 -3.28 6.87
CA VAL A 34 -5.93 -4.03 6.44
C VAL A 34 -5.79 -4.40 4.97
N ASN A 35 -6.25 -5.59 4.61
CA ASN A 35 -6.26 -6.05 3.22
C ASN A 35 -7.15 -5.18 2.32
N LEU A 36 -6.77 -5.09 1.04
CA LEU A 36 -7.59 -4.41 0.04
C LEU A 36 -8.75 -5.31 -0.44
N SER A 37 -9.64 -4.74 -1.25
CA SER A 37 -10.80 -5.45 -1.81
C SER A 37 -10.42 -6.50 -2.86
N PHE A 38 -9.15 -6.54 -3.29
CA PHE A 38 -8.59 -7.55 -4.16
C PHE A 38 -7.28 -8.09 -3.55
N PRO A 39 -6.91 -9.35 -3.84
CA PRO A 39 -5.70 -9.92 -3.28
C PRO A 39 -4.45 -9.19 -3.76
N ILE A 40 -3.57 -8.88 -2.80
CA ILE A 40 -2.24 -8.33 -3.05
C ILE A 40 -1.21 -9.24 -2.39
N TYR A 41 -0.13 -9.49 -3.11
CA TYR A 41 0.95 -10.36 -2.67
C TYR A 41 2.29 -9.62 -2.68
N GLY A 42 3.21 -10.04 -1.82
CA GLY A 42 4.59 -9.57 -1.81
C GLY A 42 4.75 -8.09 -1.48
N VAL A 43 3.85 -7.51 -0.67
CA VAL A 43 3.92 -6.10 -0.29
C VAL A 43 5.21 -5.83 0.46
N SER A 44 6.07 -5.01 -0.14
CA SER A 44 7.35 -4.60 0.43
C SER A 44 7.72 -3.21 -0.07
N ALA A 45 8.65 -2.57 0.62
CA ALA A 45 9.25 -1.35 0.13
C ALA A 45 10.72 -1.26 0.54
N SER A 46 11.50 -0.54 -0.26
CA SER A 46 12.91 -0.26 0.00
C SER A 46 13.13 1.24 0.03
N TYR A 47 13.96 1.69 0.96
CA TYR A 47 14.39 3.07 1.02
C TYR A 47 15.82 3.20 0.50
N THR A 48 16.01 4.06 -0.50
CA THR A 48 17.28 4.23 -1.21
C THR A 48 17.63 5.71 -1.29
N ASN A 49 18.92 6.03 -1.26
CA ASN A 49 19.46 7.40 -1.40
C ASN A 49 18.85 8.42 -0.43
N GLY A 50 18.44 7.97 0.77
CA GLY A 50 17.94 8.83 1.83
C GLY A 50 16.63 9.57 1.53
N ASN A 51 15.97 9.35 0.39
CA ASN A 51 14.74 10.06 0.03
C ASN A 51 13.79 9.27 -0.87
N VAL A 52 14.23 8.14 -1.43
CA VAL A 52 13.43 7.38 -2.39
C VAL A 52 12.84 6.16 -1.71
N ILE A 53 11.51 6.07 -1.67
CA ILE A 53 10.80 4.85 -1.27
C ILE A 53 10.31 4.16 -2.54
N ILE A 54 10.77 2.94 -2.77
CA ILE A 54 10.31 2.08 -3.87
C ILE A 54 9.35 1.06 -3.26
N PHE A 55 8.13 0.97 -3.79
CA PHE A 55 7.14 -0.02 -3.40
C PHE A 55 7.08 -1.18 -4.39
N PHE A 56 6.93 -2.38 -3.86
CA PHE A 56 6.74 -3.60 -4.64
C PHE A 56 5.46 -4.28 -4.14
N ALA A 57 4.58 -4.63 -5.08
CA ALA A 57 3.38 -5.38 -4.81
C ALA A 57 2.93 -6.08 -6.11
N SER A 58 2.35 -7.26 -5.97
CA SER A 58 1.72 -7.99 -7.08
C SER A 58 0.21 -8.03 -6.86
N PHE A 59 -0.54 -7.67 -7.90
CA PHE A 59 -1.99 -7.55 -7.87
C PHE A 59 -2.61 -8.78 -8.51
N GLN A 60 -3.53 -9.43 -7.82
CA GLN A 60 -4.43 -10.39 -8.47
C GLN A 60 -5.76 -9.72 -8.72
N LEU A 61 -5.93 -9.22 -9.94
CA LEU A 61 -7.18 -8.60 -10.34
C LEU A 61 -8.25 -9.67 -10.64
N PRO A 62 -9.53 -9.37 -10.46
CA PRO A 62 -10.62 -10.26 -10.86
C PRO A 62 -10.54 -10.60 -12.35
N GLY A 63 -11.00 -11.79 -12.73
CA GLY A 63 -11.06 -12.22 -14.13
C GLY A 63 -11.73 -11.15 -15.01
N ASN A 64 -11.15 -10.91 -16.18
CA ASN A 64 -11.53 -9.85 -17.15
C ASN A 64 -11.15 -8.41 -16.78
N THR A 65 -10.32 -8.20 -15.76
CA THR A 65 -9.78 -6.86 -15.45
C THR A 65 -8.35 -6.74 -15.96
N THR A 66 -8.13 -5.95 -17.01
CA THR A 66 -6.79 -5.72 -17.59
C THR A 66 -6.17 -4.39 -17.18
N LEU A 67 -6.99 -3.45 -16.73
CA LEU A 67 -6.62 -2.07 -16.49
C LEU A 67 -7.13 -1.66 -15.12
N MET A 68 -6.19 -1.33 -14.23
CA MET A 68 -6.47 -0.59 -13.01
C MET A 68 -6.08 0.87 -13.28
N ASN A 69 -7.03 1.80 -13.21
CA ASN A 69 -6.69 3.21 -13.23
C ASN A 69 -6.07 3.58 -11.89
N HIS A 70 -4.78 3.90 -11.90
CA HIS A 70 -4.08 4.54 -10.80
C HIS A 70 -3.81 5.97 -11.25
N ALA A 71 -4.53 6.94 -10.69
CA ALA A 71 -4.33 8.36 -10.92
C ALA A 71 -3.57 8.98 -9.76
#